data_AF-A0A6G0ZQ70-F1
#
_entry.id   AF-A0A6G0ZQ70-F1
#
_cell.length_a   1.000
_cell.length_b   1.000
_cell.length_c   1.000
_cell.angle_alpha   90.00
_cell.angle_beta   90.00
_cell.angle_gamma   90.00
#
_symmetry.space_group_name_H-M   'P 1'
#
loop_
_entity.id
_entity.type
_entity.pdbx_description
1 polymer ?
#
loop_
_entity_poly.entity_id
_entity_poly.type
_entity_poly.pdbx_seq_one_letter_code
_entity_poly.pdbx_strand_id
1 'polypeptide(L)'
;MSSLNIISDHLMTLKNHFEKYFPEDIVQYNWIKDPFSENPLPNFTTTEEEQLIDISSDSSLRMKFSSFSLLGFWSSIKDEYSEISNKALHVLLPFTTSYLCEAGFSAVAVLKSKYRSKLNIEKEMRVAVTTLLPT
;
A
#
# COMPACT_ATOMS: atom_id res chain seq x y z
N MET A 1 32.95 10.92 -24.05
CA MET A 1 31.87 11.22 -23.09
C MET A 1 32.40 10.95 -21.70
N SER A 2 32.48 11.96 -20.85
CA SER A 2 32.98 11.84 -19.48
C SER A 2 32.01 11.02 -18.63
N SER A 3 32.53 10.15 -17.77
CA SER A 3 31.74 9.28 -16.87
C SER A 3 30.72 10.05 -16.01
N LEU A 4 30.99 11.32 -15.74
CA LEU A 4 30.10 12.26 -15.05
C LEU A 4 28.77 12.49 -15.78
N ASN A 5 28.77 12.56 -17.11
CA ASN A 5 27.54 12.77 -17.87
C ASN A 5 26.62 11.55 -17.80
N ILE A 6 27.20 10.34 -17.84
CA ILE A 6 26.45 9.09 -17.71
C ILE A 6 25.78 8.99 -16.33
N ILE A 7 26.53 9.35 -15.27
CA ILE A 7 25.99 9.37 -13.90
C ILE A 7 24.87 10.41 -13.79
N SER A 8 25.05 11.61 -14.34
CA SER A 8 24.06 12.68 -14.33
C SER A 8 22.77 12.26 -15.05
N ASP A 9 22.88 11.68 -16.25
CA ASP A 9 21.73 11.22 -17.04
C ASP A 9 20.97 10.10 -16.33
N HIS A 10 21.69 9.18 -15.67
CA HIS A 10 21.06 8.14 -14.86
C HIS A 10 20.34 8.74 -13.66
N LEU A 11 20.94 9.67 -12.92
CA LEU A 11 20.31 10.30 -11.77
C LEU A 11 19.05 11.07 -12.17
N MET A 12 19.06 11.74 -13.33
CA MET A 12 17.89 12.42 -13.87
C MET A 12 16.77 11.43 -14.21
N THR A 13 17.11 10.31 -14.85
CA THR A 13 16.16 9.24 -15.15
C THR A 13 15.56 8.65 -13.88
N LEU A 14 16.39 8.40 -12.87
CA LEU A 14 15.96 7.87 -11.58
C LEU A 14 15.04 8.85 -10.86
N LYS A 15 15.36 10.14 -10.88
CA LYS A 15 14.51 11.21 -10.34
C LYS A 15 13.14 11.20 -11.03
N ASN A 16 13.10 11.17 -12.36
CA ASN A 16 11.84 11.14 -13.12
C ASN A 16 11.00 9.89 -12.79
N HIS A 17 11.65 8.73 -12.57
CA HIS A 17 10.95 7.55 -12.08
C HIS A 17 10.40 7.74 -10.68
N PHE A 18 11.18 8.30 -9.75
CA PHE A 18 10.68 8.58 -8.40
C PHE A 18 9.49 9.53 -8.43
N GLU A 19 9.53 10.62 -9.19
CA GLU A 19 8.38 11.54 -9.31
C GLU A 19 7.15 10.87 -9.92
N LYS A 20 7.34 9.95 -10.88
CA LYS A 20 6.25 9.18 -11.49
C LYS A 20 5.60 8.19 -10.53
N TYR A 21 6.39 7.51 -9.70
CA TYR A 21 5.90 6.43 -8.82
C TYR A 21 5.61 6.89 -7.39
N PHE A 22 6.19 8.00 -6.95
CA PHE A 22 6.06 8.59 -5.62
C PHE A 22 5.76 10.09 -5.77
N PRO A 23 4.55 10.46 -6.24
CA PRO A 23 4.17 11.86 -6.37
C PRO A 23 4.23 12.55 -5.00
N GLU A 24 4.78 13.76 -4.97
CA GLU A 24 4.93 14.57 -3.75
C GLU A 24 3.60 15.05 -3.16
N ASP A 25 2.48 14.86 -3.86
CA ASP A 25 1.15 15.27 -3.41
C ASP A 25 0.62 14.35 -2.32
N ILE A 26 1.24 14.49 -1.15
CA ILE A 26 0.91 13.84 0.11
C ILE A 26 -0.26 14.58 0.78
N VAL A 27 -0.53 15.83 0.36
CA VAL A 27 -1.55 16.71 0.97
C VAL A 27 -2.95 16.12 0.79
N GLN A 28 -3.24 15.55 -0.38
CA GLN A 28 -4.52 14.85 -0.64
C GLN A 28 -4.78 13.63 0.27
N TYR A 29 -3.75 13.16 0.99
CA TYR A 29 -3.83 12.03 1.92
C TYR A 29 -3.74 12.44 3.39
N ASN A 30 -3.77 13.74 3.70
CA ASN A 30 -3.70 14.20 5.09
C ASN A 30 -4.88 13.69 5.93
N TRP A 31 -6.07 13.53 5.32
CA TRP A 31 -7.23 12.91 5.97
C TRP A 31 -6.97 11.47 6.43
N ILE A 32 -6.03 10.75 5.80
CA ILE A 32 -5.62 9.40 6.22
C ILE A 32 -4.76 9.50 7.48
N LYS A 33 -3.86 10.50 7.54
CA LYS A 33 -2.91 10.71 8.64
C LYS A 33 -3.58 11.29 9.88
N ASP A 34 -4.58 12.13 9.70
CA ASP A 34 -5.36 12.73 10.76
C ASP A 34 -6.81 12.92 10.30
N PRO A 35 -7.67 11.90 10.49
CA PRO A 35 -9.07 11.97 10.09
C PRO A 35 -9.91 12.90 10.96
N PHE A 36 -9.34 13.49 12.01
CA PHE A 36 -10.04 14.38 12.94
C PHE A 36 -9.74 15.87 12.71
N SER A 37 -8.91 16.20 11.71
CA SER A 37 -8.66 17.59 11.30
C SER A 37 -9.46 17.98 10.06
N GLU A 38 -9.65 19.30 9.91
CA GLU A 38 -10.23 19.90 8.72
C GLU A 38 -9.27 19.73 7.54
N ASN A 39 -9.44 18.65 6.79
CA ASN A 39 -8.67 18.37 5.59
C ASN A 39 -9.46 18.80 4.34
N PRO A 40 -8.79 19.39 3.33
CA PRO A 40 -9.43 19.58 2.03
C PRO A 40 -9.85 18.21 1.50
N LEU A 41 -11.17 18.04 1.32
CA LEU A 41 -11.73 16.79 0.83
C LEU A 41 -11.31 16.60 -0.64
N PRO A 42 -10.70 15.46 -1.00
CA PRO A 42 -10.51 15.08 -2.40
C PRO A 42 -11.85 14.91 -3.12
N ASN A 43 -11.83 14.42 -4.36
CA ASN A 43 -13.04 13.93 -5.02
C ASN A 43 -13.60 12.70 -4.26
N PHE A 44 -14.44 12.95 -3.26
CA PHE A 44 -15.15 11.94 -2.50
C PHE A 44 -16.57 11.79 -3.01
N THR A 45 -17.10 10.59 -2.85
CA THR A 45 -18.54 10.35 -2.98
C THR A 45 -19.23 10.87 -1.71
N THR A 46 -20.52 11.18 -1.81
CA THR A 46 -21.32 11.64 -0.67
C THR A 46 -21.21 10.68 0.52
N THR A 47 -21.19 9.37 0.29
CA THR A 47 -21.05 8.36 1.35
C THR A 47 -19.68 8.40 2.03
N GLU A 48 -18.60 8.62 1.28
CA GLU A 48 -17.26 8.74 1.86
C GLU A 48 -17.13 10.01 2.71
N GLU A 49 -17.75 11.11 2.29
CA GLU A 49 -17.79 12.37 3.05
C GLU A 49 -18.58 12.21 4.36
N GLU A 50 -19.77 11.62 4.30
CA GLU A 50 -20.60 11.34 5.48
C GLU A 50 -19.84 10.46 6.50
N GLN A 51 -19.21 9.38 6.03
CA GLN A 51 -18.43 8.50 6.91
C GLN A 51 -17.24 9.24 7.54
N LEU A 52 -16.56 10.11 6.80
CA LEU A 52 -15.45 10.88 7.36
C LEU A 52 -15.93 11.93 8.38
N ILE A 53 -17.09 12.55 8.15
CA ILE A 53 -17.72 13.48 9.10
C ILE A 53 -18.06 12.76 10.41
N ASP A 54 -18.66 11.57 10.32
CA ASP A 54 -18.99 10.76 11.48
C ASP A 54 -17.73 10.38 12.27
N ILE A 55 -16.69 9.91 11.58
CA ILE A 55 -15.40 9.57 12.20
C ILE A 55 -14.79 10.80 12.89
N SER A 56 -14.72 11.94 12.19
CA SER A 56 -14.08 13.16 12.71
C SER A 56 -14.79 13.72 13.94
N SER A 57 -16.09 13.45 14.08
CA SER A 57 -16.93 13.92 15.19
C SER A 57 -16.95 12.95 16.38
N ASP A 58 -16.43 11.72 16.23
CA ASP A 58 -16.45 10.71 17.27
C ASP A 58 -15.21 10.78 18.18
N SER A 59 -15.42 11.27 19.41
CA SER A 59 -14.38 11.35 20.43
C SER A 59 -13.82 9.99 20.88
N SER A 60 -14.60 8.92 20.81
CA SER A 60 -14.17 7.56 21.15
C SER A 60 -13.24 7.00 20.07
N LEU A 61 -13.53 7.26 18.80
CA LEU A 61 -12.63 6.93 17.70
C LEU A 61 -11.34 7.75 17.78
N ARG A 62 -11.40 9.01 18.22
CA ARG A 62 -10.21 9.83 18.47
C ARG A 62 -9.29 9.25 19.55
N MET A 63 -9.87 8.70 20.61
CA MET A 63 -9.12 7.98 21.65
C MET A 63 -8.56 6.64 21.14
N LYS A 64 -9.31 5.91 20.31
CA LYS A 64 -8.78 4.70 19.66
C LYS A 64 -7.61 5.05 18.73
N PHE A 65 -7.72 6.11 17.95
CA PHE A 65 -6.69 6.53 17.01
C PHE A 65 -5.32 6.72 17.66
N SER A 66 -5.26 7.33 18.85
CA SER A 66 -4.00 7.51 19.58
C SER A 66 -3.38 6.21 20.11
N SER A 67 -4.16 5.13 20.18
CA SER A 67 -3.75 3.82 20.70
C SER A 67 -3.38 2.81 19.60
N PHE A 68 -3.72 3.10 18.34
CA PHE A 68 -3.48 2.21 17.20
C PHE A 68 -2.39 2.75 16.27
N SER A 69 -1.77 1.85 15.50
CA SER A 69 -1.04 2.27 14.30
C SER A 69 -2.04 2.80 13.26
N LEU A 70 -1.57 3.64 12.32
CA LEU A 70 -2.41 4.20 11.27
C LEU A 70 -3.19 3.13 10.50
N LEU A 71 -2.47 2.09 10.04
CA LEU A 71 -3.08 0.95 9.36
C LEU A 71 -4.04 0.17 10.27
N GLY A 72 -3.65 -0.02 11.54
CA GLY A 72 -4.49 -0.71 12.52
C GLY A 72 -5.80 0.01 12.79
N PHE A 73 -5.77 1.34 12.89
CA PHE A 73 -6.97 2.16 13.07
C PHE A 73 -7.94 1.99 11.89
N TRP A 74 -7.48 2.25 10.66
CA TRP A 74 -8.31 2.11 9.45
C TRP A 74 -8.81 0.67 9.24
N SER A 75 -8.05 -0.33 9.67
CA SER A 75 -8.50 -1.73 9.66
C SER A 75 -9.58 -2.00 10.71
N SER A 76 -9.49 -1.38 11.89
CA SER A 76 -10.40 -1.63 13.02
C SER A 76 -11.80 -1.04 12.82
N ILE A 77 -11.92 0.02 12.01
CA ILE A 77 -13.19 0.70 11.74
C ILE A 77 -13.80 0.32 10.39
N LYS A 78 -13.15 -0.59 9.65
CA LYS A 78 -13.54 -0.98 8.29
C LYS A 78 -14.94 -1.55 8.17
N ASP A 79 -15.39 -2.31 9.16
CA ASP A 79 -16.71 -2.95 9.12
C ASP A 79 -17.85 -1.92 9.26
N GLU A 80 -17.60 -0.81 9.95
CA GLU A 80 -18.56 0.26 10.20
C GLU A 80 -18.48 1.37 9.14
N TYR A 81 -17.26 1.68 8.66
CA TYR A 81 -16.98 2.75 7.70
C TYR A 81 -16.24 2.21 6.47
N SER A 82 -16.89 1.31 5.73
CA SER A 82 -16.25 0.52 4.66
C SER A 82 -15.64 1.35 3.54
N GLU A 83 -16.35 2.36 3.02
CA GLU A 83 -15.94 3.10 1.83
C GLU A 83 -14.68 3.91 2.10
N ILE A 84 -14.71 4.74 3.15
CA ILE A 84 -13.58 5.58 3.52
C ILE A 84 -12.39 4.74 4.02
N SER A 85 -12.64 3.66 4.77
CA SER A 85 -11.59 2.78 5.29
C SER A 85 -10.90 2.00 4.17
N ASN A 86 -11.64 1.47 3.19
CA ASN A 86 -11.03 0.81 2.05
C ASN A 86 -10.18 1.79 1.24
N LYS A 87 -10.65 3.02 1.03
CA LYS A 87 -9.88 4.06 0.34
C LYS A 87 -8.57 4.37 1.07
N ALA A 88 -8.62 4.51 2.40
CA ALA A 88 -7.43 4.72 3.22
C ALA A 88 -6.47 3.53 3.13
N LEU A 89 -6.98 2.31 3.26
CA LEU A 89 -6.17 1.08 3.20
C LEU A 89 -5.52 0.88 1.83
N HIS A 90 -6.18 1.24 0.73
CA HIS A 90 -5.58 1.20 -0.61
C HIS A 90 -4.34 2.10 -0.73
N VAL A 91 -4.37 3.27 -0.11
CA VAL A 91 -3.23 4.19 -0.07
C VAL A 91 -2.14 3.71 0.88
N LEU A 92 -2.51 3.08 2.00
CA LEU A 92 -1.56 2.57 3.02
C LEU A 92 -0.91 1.25 2.63
N LEU A 93 -1.52 0.45 1.75
CA LEU A 93 -1.05 -0.87 1.33
C LEU A 93 -0.74 -0.97 -0.18
N PRO A 94 0.01 -0.03 -0.80
CA PRO A 94 0.20 -0.02 -2.25
C PRO A 94 1.06 -1.19 -2.74
N PHE A 95 1.90 -1.77 -1.87
CA PHE A 95 2.93 -2.74 -2.25
C PHE A 95 2.56 -4.21 -2.08
N THR A 96 1.50 -4.55 -1.33
CA THR A 96 1.24 -5.95 -0.99
C THR A 96 0.87 -6.79 -2.22
N THR A 97 0.13 -6.24 -3.19
CA THR A 97 -0.24 -7.00 -4.40
C THR A 97 0.89 -7.06 -5.41
N SER A 98 1.56 -5.95 -5.73
CA SER A 98 2.63 -5.91 -6.72
C SER A 98 3.90 -6.64 -6.27
N TYR A 99 4.36 -6.41 -5.03
CA TYR A 99 5.55 -7.12 -4.52
C TYR A 99 5.29 -8.62 -4.39
N LEU A 100 4.14 -9.04 -3.84
CA LEU A 100 3.82 -10.47 -3.77
C LEU A 100 3.65 -11.10 -5.16
N CYS A 101 3.14 -10.34 -6.13
CA CYS A 101 3.03 -10.77 -7.53
C CYS A 101 4.42 -10.93 -8.16
N GLU A 102 5.30 -9.94 -8.04
CA GLU A 102 6.68 -9.98 -8.54
C GLU A 102 7.52 -11.06 -7.84
N ALA A 103 7.40 -11.19 -6.52
CA ALA A 103 8.03 -12.25 -5.74
C ALA A 103 7.50 -13.63 -6.15
N GLY A 104 6.19 -13.76 -6.34
CA GLY A 104 5.55 -14.98 -6.84
C GLY A 104 6.02 -15.35 -8.25
N PHE A 105 6.06 -14.40 -9.18
CA PHE A 105 6.58 -14.61 -10.52
C PHE A 105 8.06 -14.97 -10.52
N SER A 106 8.86 -14.31 -9.68
CA SER A 106 10.28 -14.63 -9.50
C SER A 106 10.48 -16.05 -8.98
N ALA A 107 9.69 -16.47 -7.99
CA ALA A 107 9.70 -17.84 -7.47
C ALA A 107 9.35 -18.86 -8.57
N VAL A 108 8.32 -18.61 -9.39
CA VAL A 108 7.96 -19.48 -10.51
C VAL A 108 9.07 -19.56 -11.56
N ALA A 109 9.71 -18.45 -11.89
CA ALA A 109 10.82 -18.44 -12.84
C ALA A 109 12.00 -19.29 -12.35
N VAL A 110 12.33 -19.21 -11.06
CA VAL A 110 13.36 -20.05 -10.42
C VAL A 110 12.95 -21.53 -10.43
N LEU A 111 11.72 -21.86 -10.04
CA LEU A 111 11.22 -23.24 -10.02
C LEU A 111 11.23 -23.88 -11.42
N LYS A 112 10.76 -23.15 -12.44
CA LYS A 112 10.73 -23.60 -13.84
C LYS A 112 12.13 -23.84 -14.42
N SER A 113 13.11 -23.02 -14.05
CA SER A 113 14.48 -23.15 -14.55
C SER A 113 15.23 -24.32 -13.91
N LYS A 114 15.00 -24.62 -12.62
CA LYS A 114 15.66 -25.74 -11.92
C LYS A 114 14.96 -27.10 -12.08
N TYR A 115 13.63 -27.16 -12.16
CA TYR A 115 12.89 -28.42 -12.12
C TYR A 115 11.88 -28.53 -13.26
N ARG A 116 12.38 -28.84 -14.45
CA ARG A 116 11.65 -28.67 -15.72
C ARG A 116 10.48 -29.64 -15.97
N SER A 117 10.19 -30.62 -15.11
CA SER A 117 9.16 -31.64 -15.44
C SER A 117 8.49 -32.43 -14.30
N LYS A 118 8.71 -32.11 -13.01
CA LYS A 118 8.18 -32.96 -11.90
C LYS A 118 7.56 -32.25 -10.68
N LEU A 119 7.43 -30.93 -10.65
CA LEU A 119 6.98 -30.22 -9.45
C LEU A 119 5.57 -29.65 -9.57
N ASN A 120 4.81 -29.80 -8.48
CA ASN A 120 3.52 -29.13 -8.29
C ASN A 120 3.79 -27.66 -7.92
N ILE A 121 3.60 -26.78 -8.90
CA ILE A 121 3.93 -25.35 -8.82
C ILE A 121 3.19 -24.66 -7.66
N GLU A 122 1.96 -25.08 -7.37
CA GLU A 122 1.13 -24.46 -6.33
C GLU A 122 1.72 -24.66 -4.93
N LYS A 123 2.16 -25.88 -4.62
CA LYS A 123 2.72 -26.22 -3.30
C LYS A 123 4.05 -25.48 -3.05
N GLU A 124 4.85 -25.33 -4.08
CA GLU A 124 6.16 -24.67 -4.00
C GLU A 124 6.05 -23.14 -3.97
N MET A 125 5.13 -22.55 -4.75
CA MET A 125 4.84 -21.11 -4.64
C MET A 125 4.38 -20.75 -3.24
N ARG A 126 3.55 -21.58 -2.61
CA ARG A 126 3.11 -21.37 -1.24
C ARG A 126 4.29 -21.28 -0.28
N VAL A 127 5.24 -22.22 -0.35
CA VAL A 127 6.45 -22.22 0.50
C VAL A 127 7.37 -21.03 0.20
N ALA A 128 7.54 -20.67 -1.06
CA ALA A 128 8.46 -19.59 -1.46
C ALA A 128 7.95 -18.18 -1.14
N VAL A 129 6.62 -17.99 -1.11
CA VAL A 129 5.99 -16.68 -0.93
C VAL A 129 5.47 -16.49 0.50
N THR A 130 5.26 -17.56 1.26
CA THR A 130 4.76 -17.47 2.64
C THR A 130 5.89 -17.40 3.68
N THR A 131 5.68 -16.63 4.73
CA THR A 131 6.53 -16.63 5.95
C THR A 131 6.05 -17.64 7.00
N LEU A 132 4.95 -18.34 6.72
CA LEU A 132 4.42 -19.39 7.58
C LEU A 132 5.34 -20.62 7.55
N LEU A 133 5.75 -21.08 8.73
CA LEU A 133 6.49 -22.33 8.88
C LEU A 133 5.65 -23.50 8.36
N PRO A 134 6.23 -24.45 7.61
CA PRO A 134 5.49 -25.61 7.15
C PRO A 134 5.12 -26.47 8.37
N THR A 135 3.83 -26.80 8.48
CA THR A 135 3.28 -27.78 9.42
C THR A 135 3.64 -29.21 9.05
#